data_AF-A0A314XXN3-F1
#
_entry.id   AF-A0A314XXN3-F1
#
_cell.length_a   1.000
_cell.length_b   1.000
_cell.length_c   1.000
_cell.angle_alpha   90.00
_cell.angle_beta   90.00
_cell.angle_gamma   90.00
#
_symmetry.space_group_name_H-M   'P 1'
#
loop_
_entity.id
_entity.type
_entity.pdbx_description
1 polymer ?
#
loop_
_entity_poly.entity_id
_entity_poly.type
_entity_poly.pdbx_seq_one_letter_code
_entity_poly.pdbx_strand_id
1 'polypeptide(L)'
;MKFMKLGSRPDTFYTTEAVRSVSSEVSSDLIIQVKGSRYLLHKFPLLSKCLRLQRLCSEYQEASQHQIIQLHDFPSGVEAFELCAKFCYGITITLSAYNIVASRCAAEYLQMTEDVEKGNLIYKLEVFFNSCILQGWRDSIATLQSTKAFPLWSEELGITSRCIEAIASKVLTHPSKVSLSHSYSRRGRDDMSCNGAESLRHNKPANRGWWAEDIAELGIDLYWRTMIAIKSGGKMPSHLIGDALKIYASKWLPNISKNGRDHKQGSI
;
A
#
# COMPACT_ATOMS: atom_id res chain seq x y z
N MET A 1 11.59 1.30 3.13
CA MET A 1 10.48 1.78 2.31
C MET A 1 10.93 2.97 1.50
N LYS A 2 10.69 2.89 0.19
CA LYS A 2 10.94 3.99 -0.73
C LYS A 2 9.77 4.97 -0.69
N PHE A 3 10.08 6.25 -0.92
CA PHE A 3 9.09 7.32 -0.97
C PHE A 3 9.26 8.11 -2.27
N MET A 4 8.15 8.60 -2.81
CA MET A 4 8.14 9.58 -3.89
C MET A 4 7.46 10.85 -3.39
N LYS A 5 8.10 12.00 -3.57
CA LYS A 5 7.50 13.31 -3.32
C LYS A 5 7.12 13.95 -4.64
N LEU A 6 5.90 14.48 -4.71
CA LEU A 6 5.40 15.23 -5.87
C LEU A 6 4.92 16.60 -5.41
N GLY A 7 5.09 17.63 -6.24
CA GLY A 7 4.76 19.01 -5.88
C GLY A 7 5.91 19.74 -5.19
N SER A 8 5.75 21.05 -5.03
CA SER A 8 6.77 21.94 -4.45
C SER A 8 6.20 22.97 -3.49
N ARG A 9 4.87 23.16 -3.48
CA ARG A 9 4.20 24.12 -2.59
C ARG A 9 4.01 23.52 -1.18
N PRO A 10 4.01 24.36 -0.13
CA PRO A 10 3.67 23.93 1.22
C PRO A 10 2.20 23.54 1.32
N ASP A 11 1.84 22.82 2.39
CA ASP A 11 0.45 22.46 2.64
C ASP A 11 -0.34 23.69 3.13
N THR A 12 -1.32 24.11 2.34
CA THR A 12 -2.19 25.24 2.63
C THR A 12 -3.62 24.82 2.94
N PHE A 13 -3.89 23.52 3.10
CA PHE A 13 -5.19 23.03 3.53
C PHE A 13 -5.40 23.28 5.03
N TYR A 14 -6.54 23.87 5.38
CA TYR A 14 -6.94 24.12 6.76
C TYR A 14 -8.40 23.73 6.98
N THR A 15 -8.81 23.58 8.23
CA THR A 15 -10.19 23.23 8.60
C THR A 15 -10.77 24.33 9.47
N THR A 16 -11.96 24.83 9.10
CA THR A 16 -12.74 25.79 9.89
C THR A 16 -14.16 25.26 9.99
N GLU A 17 -14.72 25.16 11.20
CA GLU A 17 -16.12 24.74 11.42
C GLU A 17 -16.53 23.46 10.64
N ALA A 18 -15.67 22.43 10.68
CA ALA A 18 -15.85 21.16 9.96
C ALA A 18 -15.83 21.24 8.42
N VAL A 19 -15.45 22.38 7.84
CA VAL A 19 -15.23 22.57 6.41
C VAL A 19 -13.73 22.63 6.12
N ARG A 20 -13.29 21.85 5.14
CA ARG A 20 -11.90 21.78 4.70
C ARG A 20 -11.68 22.78 3.54
N SER A 21 -10.71 23.66 3.65
CA SER A 21 -10.50 24.76 2.70
C SER A 21 -9.02 24.91 2.35
N VAL A 22 -8.74 25.62 1.24
CA VAL A 22 -7.37 25.94 0.82
C VAL A 22 -7.11 27.43 1.01
N SER A 23 -6.01 27.79 1.68
CA SER A 23 -5.63 29.19 1.86
C SER A 23 -5.28 29.82 0.51
N SER A 24 -5.98 30.87 0.12
CA SER A 24 -5.81 31.56 -1.15
C SER A 24 -6.23 33.03 -1.04
N GLU A 25 -5.69 33.87 -1.93
CA GLU A 25 -6.07 35.28 -2.08
C GLU A 25 -7.40 35.45 -2.83
N VAL A 26 -7.89 34.40 -3.49
CA VAL A 26 -9.17 34.39 -4.21
C VAL A 26 -10.22 33.60 -3.44
N SER A 27 -11.49 33.94 -3.67
CA SER A 27 -12.63 33.19 -3.13
C SER A 27 -12.74 31.81 -3.78
N SER A 28 -13.12 30.81 -2.98
CA SER A 28 -13.43 29.47 -3.48
C SER A 28 -14.67 29.51 -4.38
N ASP A 29 -14.58 28.85 -5.53
CA ASP A 29 -15.63 28.77 -6.55
C ASP A 29 -16.11 27.33 -6.80
N LEU A 30 -15.67 26.38 -5.97
CA LEU A 30 -16.03 24.96 -6.06
C LEU A 30 -16.29 24.37 -4.68
N ILE A 31 -17.42 23.67 -4.52
CA ILE A 31 -17.74 22.94 -3.29
C ILE A 31 -17.84 21.45 -3.63
N ILE A 32 -17.00 20.62 -3.00
CA ILE A 32 -17.03 19.16 -3.16
C ILE A 32 -17.35 18.52 -1.81
N GLN A 33 -18.22 17.52 -1.81
CA GLN A 33 -18.51 16.71 -0.64
C GLN A 33 -18.05 15.26 -0.86
N VAL A 34 -17.23 14.75 0.05
CA VAL A 34 -16.70 13.37 0.02
C VAL A 34 -16.97 12.73 1.36
N LYS A 35 -17.75 11.64 1.38
CA LYS A 35 -18.09 10.87 2.60
C LYS A 35 -18.49 11.75 3.80
N GLY A 36 -19.28 12.79 3.55
CA GLY A 36 -19.75 13.72 4.59
C GLY A 36 -18.83 14.92 4.86
N SER A 37 -17.55 14.86 4.47
CA SER A 37 -16.63 16.00 4.58
C SER A 37 -16.82 16.99 3.43
N ARG A 38 -16.94 18.27 3.77
CA ARG A 38 -17.13 19.36 2.80
C ARG A 38 -15.81 20.06 2.52
N TYR A 39 -15.53 20.30 1.24
CA TYR A 39 -14.34 20.96 0.75
C TYR A 39 -14.70 22.24 0.00
N LEU A 40 -14.09 23.36 0.37
CA LEU A 40 -14.12 24.62 -0.39
C LEU A 40 -12.83 24.75 -1.19
N LEU A 41 -12.95 24.58 -2.50
CA LEU A 41 -11.85 24.46 -3.44
C LEU A 41 -12.01 25.47 -4.58
N HIS A 42 -11.11 25.36 -5.54
CA HIS A 42 -11.02 26.22 -6.71
C HIS A 42 -11.16 25.38 -7.98
N LYS A 43 -11.98 25.81 -8.95
CA LYS A 43 -12.21 25.08 -10.20
C LYS A 43 -10.92 24.91 -10.97
N PHE A 44 -10.16 25.99 -11.19
CA PHE A 44 -9.00 25.96 -12.08
C PHE A 44 -7.96 24.86 -11.74
N PRO A 45 -7.45 24.72 -10.49
CA PRO A 45 -6.48 23.67 -10.15
C PRO A 45 -7.03 22.25 -10.29
N LEU A 46 -8.32 22.05 -9.97
CA LEU A 46 -8.93 20.72 -9.99
C LEU A 46 -9.31 20.31 -11.41
N LEU A 47 -10.00 21.20 -12.13
CA LEU A 47 -10.50 20.93 -13.46
C LEU A 47 -9.35 20.76 -14.46
N SER A 48 -8.21 21.43 -14.30
CA SER A 48 -7.05 21.22 -15.19
C SER A 48 -6.44 19.81 -15.12
N LYS A 49 -6.82 18.98 -14.14
CA LYS A 49 -6.23 17.64 -13.90
C LYS A 49 -7.23 16.51 -13.71
N CYS A 50 -8.49 16.80 -13.40
CA CYS A 50 -9.51 15.80 -13.07
C CYS A 50 -10.64 15.82 -14.11
N LEU A 51 -10.59 14.94 -15.11
CA LEU A 51 -11.59 14.88 -16.18
C LEU A 51 -13.00 14.61 -15.66
N ARG A 52 -13.15 13.77 -14.62
CA ARG A 52 -14.46 13.52 -14.03
C ARG A 52 -15.06 14.78 -13.41
N LEU A 53 -14.25 15.60 -12.74
CA LEU A 53 -14.72 16.87 -12.18
C LEU A 53 -15.03 17.89 -13.27
N GLN A 54 -14.31 17.88 -14.40
CA GLN A 54 -14.64 18.73 -15.55
C GLN A 54 -16.06 18.44 -16.05
N ARG A 55 -16.38 17.15 -16.27
CA ARG A 55 -17.70 16.71 -16.74
C ARG A 55 -18.81 17.06 -15.77
N LEU A 56 -18.62 16.75 -14.48
CA LEU A 56 -19.58 17.11 -13.44
C LEU A 56 -19.82 18.63 -13.43
N CYS A 57 -18.75 19.45 -13.43
CA CYS A 57 -18.90 20.90 -13.46
C CYS A 57 -19.60 21.44 -14.72
N SER A 58 -19.41 20.82 -15.89
CA SER A 58 -20.08 21.24 -17.13
C SER A 58 -21.57 20.88 -17.15
N GLU A 59 -21.93 19.71 -16.63
CA GLU A 59 -23.33 19.27 -16.52
C GLU A 59 -24.15 20.19 -15.59
N TYR A 60 -23.51 20.75 -14.56
CA TYR A 60 -24.16 21.66 -13.60
C TYR A 60 -24.13 23.14 -13.99
N GLN A 61 -23.42 23.54 -15.04
CA GLN A 61 -23.41 24.96 -15.47
C GLN A 61 -24.79 25.45 -15.94
N GLU A 62 -25.71 24.55 -16.25
CA GLU A 62 -27.11 24.88 -16.55
C GLU A 62 -27.98 25.11 -15.29
N ALA A 63 -27.49 24.78 -14.09
CA ALA A 63 -28.26 24.75 -12.85
C ALA A 63 -27.59 25.53 -11.68
N SER A 64 -27.61 26.86 -11.73
CA SER A 64 -27.32 27.80 -10.61
C SER A 64 -25.88 27.83 -10.03
N GLN A 65 -25.50 29.00 -9.46
CA GLN A 65 -24.12 29.37 -9.10
C GLN A 65 -23.53 28.72 -7.82
N HIS A 66 -24.30 27.94 -7.05
CA HIS A 66 -23.89 27.48 -5.71
C HIS A 66 -24.08 25.98 -5.46
N GLN A 67 -23.84 25.15 -6.47
CA GLN A 67 -24.09 23.70 -6.35
C GLN A 67 -22.91 22.93 -5.73
N ILE A 68 -23.25 21.98 -4.85
CA ILE A 68 -22.31 21.09 -4.16
C ILE A 68 -22.14 19.82 -4.98
N ILE A 69 -20.92 19.52 -5.43
CA ILE A 69 -20.61 18.27 -6.12
C ILE A 69 -20.43 17.16 -5.09
N GLN A 70 -21.34 16.19 -5.08
CA GLN A 70 -21.28 15.05 -4.17
C GLN A 70 -20.60 13.86 -4.82
N LEU A 71 -19.53 13.35 -4.19
CA LEU A 71 -18.81 12.15 -4.61
C LEU A 71 -19.13 11.01 -3.63
N HIS A 72 -20.37 10.49 -3.71
CA HIS A 72 -20.84 9.44 -2.79
C HIS A 72 -20.01 8.16 -2.87
N ASP A 73 -19.65 7.75 -4.09
CA ASP A 73 -18.92 6.50 -4.36
C ASP A 73 -17.40 6.69 -4.42
N PHE A 74 -16.89 7.78 -3.82
CA PHE A 74 -15.46 8.05 -3.86
C PHE A 74 -14.66 6.94 -3.15
N PRO A 75 -13.72 6.29 -3.85
CA PRO A 75 -12.93 5.22 -3.27
C PRO A 75 -11.95 5.76 -2.23
N SER A 76 -11.45 4.89 -1.36
CA SER A 76 -10.25 5.21 -0.55
C SER A 76 -10.37 6.32 0.49
N GLY A 77 -11.55 6.92 0.68
CA GLY A 77 -11.78 7.87 1.78
C GLY A 77 -11.32 9.29 1.49
N VAL A 78 -11.50 10.15 2.50
CA VAL A 78 -11.27 11.60 2.39
C VAL A 78 -9.78 11.93 2.30
N GLU A 79 -8.92 11.11 2.88
CA GLU A 79 -7.47 11.25 2.84
C GLU A 79 -6.93 11.06 1.42
N ALA A 80 -7.48 10.09 0.68
CA ALA A 80 -7.11 9.86 -0.72
C ALA A 80 -7.61 10.97 -1.65
N PHE A 81 -8.81 11.50 -1.38
CA PHE A 81 -9.30 12.69 -2.07
C PHE A 81 -8.40 13.90 -1.83
N GLU A 82 -8.07 14.18 -0.56
CA GLU A 82 -7.22 15.31 -0.19
C GLU A 82 -5.82 15.19 -0.82
N LEU A 83 -5.26 13.97 -0.91
CA LEU A 83 -4.00 13.73 -1.62
C LEU A 83 -4.10 14.10 -3.11
N CYS A 84 -5.17 13.69 -3.80
CA CYS A 84 -5.40 14.05 -5.20
C CYS A 84 -5.60 15.57 -5.36
N ALA A 85 -6.38 16.19 -4.47
CA ALA A 85 -6.59 17.63 -4.48
C ALA A 85 -5.26 18.39 -4.25
N LYS A 86 -4.43 17.98 -3.29
CA LYS A 86 -3.10 18.57 -3.07
C LYS A 86 -2.21 18.48 -4.31
N PHE A 87 -2.23 17.34 -5.00
CA PHE A 87 -1.55 17.20 -6.30
C PHE A 87 -2.08 18.22 -7.32
N CYS A 88 -3.39 18.43 -7.38
CA CYS A 88 -4.00 19.44 -8.24
C CYS A 88 -3.48 20.86 -7.96
N TYR A 89 -3.30 21.23 -6.69
CA TYR A 89 -2.74 22.52 -6.28
C TYR A 89 -1.21 22.63 -6.41
N GLY A 90 -0.50 21.56 -6.78
CA GLY A 90 0.96 21.51 -6.77
C GLY A 90 1.56 21.51 -5.36
N ILE A 91 0.74 21.20 -4.35
CA ILE A 91 1.15 21.00 -2.96
C ILE A 91 1.93 19.70 -2.86
N THR A 92 2.95 19.72 -2.01
CA THR A 92 3.81 18.57 -1.80
C THR A 92 3.02 17.40 -1.21
N ILE A 93 2.95 16.29 -1.94
CA ILE A 93 2.40 15.01 -1.46
C ILE A 93 3.52 13.97 -1.35
N THR A 94 3.37 13.03 -0.41
CA THR A 94 4.32 11.92 -0.23
C THR A 94 3.61 10.60 -0.48
N LEU A 95 4.18 9.81 -1.38
CA LEU A 95 3.69 8.50 -1.80
C LEU A 95 4.63 7.41 -1.30
N SER A 96 4.04 6.29 -0.90
CA SER A 96 4.72 5.12 -0.33
C SER A 96 3.93 3.84 -0.59
N ALA A 97 4.49 2.70 -0.21
CA ALA A 97 3.81 1.41 -0.30
C ALA A 97 2.45 1.37 0.44
N TYR A 98 2.24 2.21 1.47
CA TYR A 98 1.03 2.21 2.29
C TYR A 98 -0.14 3.01 1.71
N ASN A 99 0.13 4.01 0.87
CA ASN A 99 -0.91 4.89 0.34
C ASN A 99 -1.02 4.86 -1.19
N ILE A 100 -0.17 4.09 -1.88
CA ILE A 100 -0.20 4.01 -3.33
C ILE A 100 -1.50 3.42 -3.87
N VAL A 101 -2.05 2.37 -3.22
CA VAL A 101 -3.31 1.75 -3.64
C VAL A 101 -4.46 2.73 -3.50
N ALA A 102 -4.58 3.35 -2.33
CA ALA A 102 -5.60 4.36 -2.05
C ALA A 102 -5.55 5.50 -3.08
N SER A 103 -4.33 6.03 -3.32
CA SER A 103 -4.07 7.09 -4.30
C SER A 103 -4.42 6.67 -5.72
N ARG A 104 -4.06 5.44 -6.14
CA ARG A 104 -4.31 4.93 -7.49
C ARG A 104 -5.80 4.76 -7.77
N CYS A 105 -6.57 4.26 -6.79
CA CYS A 105 -8.03 4.14 -6.91
C CYS A 105 -8.71 5.52 -6.98
N ALA A 106 -8.29 6.45 -6.12
CA ALA A 106 -8.81 7.82 -6.12
C ALA A 106 -8.50 8.57 -7.42
N ALA A 107 -7.27 8.44 -7.93
CA ALA A 107 -6.86 9.04 -9.19
C ALA A 107 -7.61 8.43 -10.39
N GLU A 108 -7.87 7.12 -10.38
CA GLU A 108 -8.71 6.46 -11.39
C GLU A 108 -10.13 7.02 -11.38
N TYR A 109 -10.76 7.08 -10.20
CA TYR A 109 -12.10 7.62 -10.04
C TYR A 109 -12.20 9.07 -10.55
N LEU A 110 -11.19 9.90 -10.26
CA LEU A 110 -11.13 11.30 -10.72
C LEU A 110 -10.71 11.44 -12.19
N GLN A 111 -10.32 10.35 -12.84
CA GLN A 111 -9.82 10.31 -14.21
C GLN A 111 -8.63 11.24 -14.43
N MET A 112 -7.61 11.11 -13.57
CA MET A 112 -6.38 11.92 -13.60
C MET A 112 -5.35 11.33 -14.58
N THR A 113 -5.73 11.26 -15.86
CA THR A 113 -4.94 10.62 -16.94
C THR A 113 -4.04 11.62 -17.68
N GLU A 114 -3.12 11.10 -18.50
CA GLU A 114 -2.24 11.92 -19.34
C GLU A 114 -2.97 12.65 -20.47
N ASP A 115 -4.18 12.21 -20.83
CA ASP A 115 -5.02 12.89 -21.82
C ASP A 115 -5.49 14.27 -21.32
N VAL A 116 -5.48 14.48 -20.00
CA VAL A 116 -5.86 15.76 -19.35
C VAL A 116 -4.64 16.65 -19.14
N GLU A 117 -3.57 16.10 -18.58
CA GLU A 117 -2.31 16.80 -18.31
C GLU A 117 -1.14 15.85 -18.51
N LYS A 118 -0.13 16.24 -19.29
CA LYS A 118 1.06 15.39 -19.48
C LYS A 118 1.72 15.07 -18.13
N GLY A 119 1.91 13.79 -17.84
CA GLY A 119 2.46 13.34 -16.57
C GLY A 119 1.54 13.57 -15.37
N ASN A 120 0.22 13.49 -15.55
CA ASN A 120 -0.78 13.53 -14.47
C ASN A 120 -0.58 12.39 -13.44
N LEU A 121 -1.38 12.40 -12.38
CA LEU A 121 -1.18 11.56 -11.20
C LEU A 121 -1.16 10.06 -11.49
N ILE A 122 -2.07 9.54 -12.33
CA ILE A 122 -2.10 8.10 -12.66
C ILE A 122 -0.75 7.65 -13.25
N TYR A 123 -0.22 8.39 -14.22
CA TYR A 123 1.07 8.08 -14.84
C TYR A 123 2.20 8.06 -13.82
N LYS A 124 2.28 9.08 -12.96
CA LYS A 124 3.33 9.16 -11.93
C LYS A 124 3.22 8.01 -10.92
N LEU A 125 2.00 7.63 -10.55
CA LEU A 125 1.75 6.48 -9.67
C LEU A 125 2.20 5.17 -10.31
N GLU A 126 1.87 4.95 -11.59
CA GLU A 126 2.31 3.75 -12.32
C GLU A 126 3.84 3.66 -12.43
N VAL A 127 4.51 4.77 -12.76
CA VAL A 127 5.98 4.81 -12.82
C VAL A 127 6.58 4.43 -11.46
N PHE A 128 6.07 5.00 -10.36
CA PHE A 128 6.54 4.69 -9.02
C PHE A 128 6.24 3.24 -8.60
N PHE A 129 5.04 2.75 -8.93
CA PHE A 129 4.65 1.36 -8.66
C PHE A 129 5.63 0.38 -9.33
N ASN A 130 5.94 0.60 -10.61
CA ASN A 130 6.73 -0.33 -11.42
C ASN A 130 8.21 -0.28 -11.11
N SER A 131 8.76 0.92 -11.02
CA SER A 131 10.21 1.14 -10.87
C SER A 131 10.68 1.05 -9.42
N CYS A 132 9.80 1.28 -8.44
CA CYS A 132 10.18 1.35 -7.03
C CYS A 132 9.48 0.30 -6.17
N ILE A 133 8.14 0.29 -6.16
CA ILE A 133 7.36 -0.58 -5.24
C ILE A 133 7.53 -2.05 -5.61
N LEU A 134 7.25 -2.42 -6.86
CA LEU A 134 7.38 -3.79 -7.35
C LEU A 134 8.83 -4.29 -7.35
N GLN A 135 9.83 -3.40 -7.26
CA GLN A 135 11.23 -3.78 -7.13
C GLN A 135 11.63 -4.04 -5.67
N GLY A 136 10.94 -3.44 -4.69
CA GLY A 136 11.21 -3.61 -3.26
C GLY A 136 10.49 -4.83 -2.68
N TRP A 137 11.20 -5.67 -1.92
CA TRP A 137 10.60 -6.83 -1.21
C TRP A 137 9.52 -6.37 -0.21
N ARG A 138 9.93 -5.59 0.79
CA ARG A 138 9.03 -5.07 1.84
C ARG A 138 7.96 -4.14 1.27
N ASP A 139 8.30 -3.34 0.26
CA ASP A 139 7.35 -2.43 -0.38
C ASP A 139 6.25 -3.21 -1.12
N SER A 140 6.60 -4.28 -1.86
CA SER A 140 5.62 -5.14 -2.54
C SER A 140 4.66 -5.83 -1.56
N ILE A 141 5.16 -6.31 -0.41
CA ILE A 141 4.33 -6.95 0.63
C ILE A 141 3.41 -5.93 1.30
N ALA A 142 3.93 -4.77 1.69
CA ALA A 142 3.13 -3.71 2.31
C ALA A 142 2.02 -3.22 1.35
N THR A 143 2.33 -3.06 0.07
CA THR A 143 1.32 -2.71 -0.94
C THR A 143 0.30 -3.81 -1.13
N LEU A 144 0.71 -5.09 -1.21
CA LEU A 144 -0.21 -6.22 -1.26
C LEU A 144 -1.16 -6.25 -0.05
N GLN A 145 -0.66 -6.00 1.17
CA GLN A 145 -1.50 -5.93 2.36
C GLN A 145 -2.55 -4.82 2.26
N SER A 146 -2.20 -3.68 1.67
CA SER A 146 -3.12 -2.54 1.53
C SER A 146 -4.25 -2.77 0.53
N THR A 147 -4.11 -3.73 -0.41
CA THR A 147 -5.19 -4.06 -1.36
C THR A 147 -6.43 -4.63 -0.68
N LYS A 148 -6.29 -5.22 0.51
CA LYS A 148 -7.40 -5.75 1.31
C LYS A 148 -8.46 -4.69 1.62
N ALA A 149 -8.06 -3.42 1.76
CA ALA A 149 -9.00 -2.33 2.03
C ALA A 149 -9.84 -1.95 0.79
N PHE A 150 -9.40 -2.34 -0.42
CA PHE A 150 -9.98 -1.91 -1.70
C PHE A 150 -10.04 -3.08 -2.70
N PRO A 151 -10.73 -4.20 -2.39
CA PRO A 151 -10.61 -5.44 -3.14
C PRO A 151 -11.01 -5.29 -4.61
N LEU A 152 -12.19 -4.72 -4.90
CA LEU A 152 -12.67 -4.54 -6.28
C LEU A 152 -11.71 -3.70 -7.12
N TRP A 153 -11.40 -2.49 -6.64
CA TRP A 153 -10.47 -1.59 -7.32
C TRP A 153 -9.08 -2.20 -7.50
N SER A 154 -8.56 -2.91 -6.49
CA SER A 154 -7.21 -3.47 -6.56
C SER A 154 -7.10 -4.61 -7.58
N GLU A 155 -8.17 -5.37 -7.80
CA GLU A 155 -8.22 -6.40 -8.84
C GLU A 155 -8.40 -5.77 -10.23
N GLU A 156 -9.35 -4.84 -10.40
CA GLU A 156 -9.60 -4.16 -11.68
C GLU A 156 -8.38 -3.38 -12.19
N LEU A 157 -7.64 -2.75 -11.28
CA LEU A 157 -6.40 -2.03 -11.59
C LEU A 157 -5.18 -2.96 -11.69
N GLY A 158 -5.34 -4.27 -11.46
CA GLY A 158 -4.26 -5.26 -11.52
C GLY A 158 -3.17 -5.08 -10.46
N ILE A 159 -3.42 -4.35 -9.38
CA ILE A 159 -2.42 -4.09 -8.33
C ILE A 159 -2.11 -5.38 -7.57
N THR A 160 -3.16 -6.13 -7.19
CA THR A 160 -3.01 -7.36 -6.39
C THR A 160 -2.18 -8.41 -7.12
N SER A 161 -2.52 -8.72 -8.37
CA SER A 161 -1.82 -9.73 -9.18
C SER A 161 -0.35 -9.35 -9.40
N ARG A 162 -0.07 -8.10 -9.74
CA ARG A 162 1.29 -7.61 -9.99
C ARG A 162 2.17 -7.66 -8.74
N CYS A 163 1.62 -7.34 -7.56
CA CYS A 163 2.33 -7.50 -6.30
C CYS A 163 2.64 -8.99 -6.01
N ILE A 164 1.67 -9.88 -6.20
CA ILE A 164 1.84 -11.33 -6.01
C ILE A 164 2.93 -11.88 -6.95
N GLU A 165 2.87 -11.52 -8.24
CA GLU A 165 3.87 -11.92 -9.24
C GLU A 165 5.26 -11.39 -8.88
N ALA A 166 5.36 -10.12 -8.44
CA ALA A 166 6.63 -9.53 -8.04
C ALA A 166 7.23 -10.20 -6.79
N ILE A 167 6.40 -10.62 -5.84
CA ILE A 167 6.82 -11.38 -4.66
C ILE A 167 7.27 -12.79 -5.08
N ALA A 168 6.43 -13.51 -5.83
CA ALA A 168 6.72 -14.87 -6.29
C ALA A 168 8.02 -14.92 -7.12
N SER A 169 8.22 -13.98 -8.04
CA SER A 169 9.42 -13.89 -8.86
C SER A 169 10.70 -13.74 -8.03
N LYS A 170 10.70 -12.88 -6.99
CA LYS A 170 11.85 -12.70 -6.09
C LYS A 170 12.16 -13.97 -5.30
N VAL A 171 11.12 -14.61 -4.78
CA VAL A 171 11.24 -15.87 -4.04
C VAL A 171 11.80 -16.98 -4.94
N LEU A 172 11.29 -17.10 -6.17
CA LEU A 172 11.72 -18.12 -7.14
C LEU A 172 13.12 -17.89 -7.69
N THR A 173 13.60 -16.65 -7.74
CA THR A 173 14.96 -16.33 -8.20
C THR A 173 15.99 -16.87 -7.21
N HIS A 174 15.70 -16.79 -5.91
CA HIS A 174 16.61 -17.21 -4.85
C HIS A 174 15.87 -17.92 -3.69
N PRO A 175 15.37 -19.16 -3.89
CA PRO A 175 14.55 -19.86 -2.88
C PRO A 175 15.24 -20.05 -1.52
N SER A 176 16.55 -20.32 -1.56
CA SER A 176 17.37 -20.68 -0.38
C SER A 176 18.47 -19.67 -0.07
N LYS A 177 18.70 -18.64 -0.91
CA LYS A 177 19.72 -17.63 -0.58
C LYS A 177 19.12 -16.62 0.38
N VAL A 178 19.68 -16.56 1.59
CA VAL A 178 19.50 -15.46 2.53
C VAL A 178 20.15 -14.22 1.90
N SER A 179 19.42 -13.49 1.04
CA SER A 179 19.91 -12.20 0.57
C SER A 179 19.75 -11.21 1.71
N LEU A 180 20.88 -10.80 2.28
CA LEU A 180 21.05 -9.77 3.31
C LEU A 180 20.64 -8.39 2.79
N SER A 181 19.41 -8.22 2.31
CA SER A 181 18.81 -6.90 2.13
C SER A 181 18.20 -6.40 3.45
N HIS A 182 19.00 -6.50 4.53
CA HIS A 182 18.89 -5.60 5.67
C HIS A 182 19.39 -4.20 5.25
N SER A 183 18.78 -3.61 4.23
CA SER A 183 18.98 -2.18 3.91
C SER A 183 18.11 -1.34 4.83
N TYR A 184 18.41 -1.36 6.13
CA TYR A 184 18.22 -0.24 7.04
C TYR A 184 19.26 -0.32 8.17
N SER A 185 20.11 0.71 8.19
CA SER A 185 21.06 1.06 9.24
C SER A 185 20.50 0.83 10.65
N ARG A 186 21.05 -0.13 11.39
CA ARG A 186 21.23 0.06 12.83
C ARG A 186 22.51 0.88 13.00
N ARG A 187 22.41 2.19 12.82
CA ARG A 187 23.39 3.10 13.45
C ARG A 187 23.00 3.21 14.92
N GLY A 188 23.99 2.98 15.79
CA GLY A 188 23.99 3.47 17.16
C GLY A 188 23.59 2.45 18.21
N ARG A 189 24.54 1.59 18.60
CA ARG A 189 25.14 1.72 19.92
C ARG A 189 26.46 0.95 19.95
N ASP A 190 27.54 1.70 20.09
CA ASP A 190 28.85 1.19 20.49
C ASP A 190 28.70 0.51 21.85
N ASP A 191 29.16 -0.74 21.96
CA ASP A 191 29.86 -1.16 23.17
C ASP A 191 30.81 -2.32 22.85
N MET A 192 32.05 -2.13 23.27
CA MET A 192 33.18 -3.03 23.15
C MET A 192 33.16 -3.98 24.34
N SER A 193 33.01 -5.29 24.10
CA SER A 193 33.67 -6.27 24.97
C SER A 193 33.71 -7.65 24.34
N CYS A 194 34.94 -8.08 24.06
CA CYS A 194 35.31 -9.48 23.88
C CYS A 194 35.21 -10.19 25.25
N ASN A 195 34.38 -11.22 25.35
CA ASN A 195 34.61 -12.32 26.27
C ASN A 195 33.94 -13.59 25.75
N GLY A 196 34.75 -14.63 25.59
CA GLY A 196 34.31 -15.98 25.28
C GLY A 196 33.50 -16.55 26.43
N ALA A 197 32.25 -16.88 26.15
CA ALA A 197 31.46 -17.84 26.89
C ALA A 197 30.42 -18.40 25.92
N GLU A 198 30.57 -19.69 25.61
CA GLU A 198 29.62 -20.49 24.84
C GLU A 198 28.27 -20.55 25.58
N SER A 199 27.44 -19.53 25.38
CA SER A 199 26.06 -19.52 25.82
C SER A 199 25.20 -20.16 24.73
N LEU A 200 24.83 -21.41 24.95
CA LEU A 200 23.70 -22.15 24.38
C LEU A 200 22.49 -21.25 24.04
N ARG A 201 22.49 -20.62 22.86
CA ARG A 201 21.31 -20.00 22.25
C ARG A 201 20.87 -20.84 21.07
N HIS A 202 20.08 -21.88 21.40
CA HIS A 202 18.95 -22.38 20.65
C HIS A 202 18.92 -22.08 19.13
N ASN A 203 19.17 -23.13 18.33
CA ASN A 203 18.68 -23.34 16.97
C ASN A 203 18.62 -22.12 16.04
N LYS A 204 19.74 -21.78 15.40
CA LYS A 204 19.70 -21.10 14.10
C LYS A 204 19.38 -22.16 13.03
N PRO A 205 18.19 -22.21 12.42
CA PRO A 205 18.01 -23.04 11.24
C PRO A 205 18.51 -22.23 10.07
N ALA A 206 19.74 -22.52 9.64
CA ALA A 206 20.33 -21.97 8.42
C ALA A 206 19.59 -22.40 7.13
N ASN A 207 18.34 -22.91 7.25
CA ASN A 207 17.59 -23.52 6.16
C ASN A 207 16.08 -23.13 6.14
N ARG A 208 15.64 -22.19 6.99
CA ARG A 208 14.28 -21.62 6.86
C ARG A 208 14.27 -20.63 5.69
N GLY A 209 13.28 -20.74 4.80
CA GLY A 209 13.11 -19.80 3.68
C GLY A 209 13.04 -18.36 4.18
N TRP A 210 13.96 -17.51 3.72
CA TRP A 210 14.12 -16.10 4.14
C TRP A 210 12.85 -15.24 3.99
N TRP A 211 11.93 -15.67 3.14
CA TRP A 211 10.71 -14.98 2.76
C TRP A 211 9.50 -15.38 3.62
N ALA A 212 9.56 -16.55 4.27
CA ALA A 212 8.38 -17.20 4.87
C ALA A 212 7.77 -16.41 6.02
N GLU A 213 8.59 -15.76 6.84
CA GLU A 213 8.13 -14.95 7.98
C GLU A 213 7.41 -13.67 7.53
N ASP A 214 7.98 -12.99 6.53
CA ASP A 214 7.42 -11.75 5.98
C ASP A 214 6.07 -12.02 5.29
N ILE A 215 5.98 -13.05 4.43
CA ILE A 215 4.70 -13.38 3.78
C ILE A 215 3.66 -13.91 4.77
N ALA A 216 4.06 -14.42 5.93
CA ALA A 216 3.12 -14.91 6.94
C ALA A 216 2.36 -13.77 7.64
N GLU A 217 2.72 -12.51 7.38
CA GLU A 217 1.92 -11.34 7.75
C GLU A 217 0.70 -11.13 6.86
N LEU A 218 0.59 -11.81 5.72
CA LEU A 218 -0.55 -11.70 4.82
C LEU A 218 -1.80 -12.36 5.43
N GLY A 219 -2.97 -11.75 5.20
CA GLY A 219 -4.25 -12.41 5.48
C GLY A 219 -4.43 -13.67 4.62
N ILE A 220 -5.26 -14.60 5.08
CA ILE A 220 -5.37 -15.96 4.51
C ILE A 220 -5.57 -15.99 2.99
N ASP A 221 -6.41 -15.11 2.43
CA ASP A 221 -6.65 -15.01 0.99
C ASP A 221 -5.36 -14.64 0.22
N LEU A 222 -4.73 -13.53 0.59
CA LEU A 222 -3.50 -13.05 -0.05
C LEU A 222 -2.33 -14.00 0.16
N TYR A 223 -2.24 -14.63 1.34
CA TYR A 223 -1.25 -15.67 1.63
C TYR A 223 -1.43 -16.87 0.70
N TRP A 224 -2.64 -17.39 0.60
CA TRP A 224 -2.98 -18.52 -0.26
C TRP A 224 -2.64 -18.24 -1.73
N ARG A 225 -3.09 -17.09 -2.25
CA ARG A 225 -2.80 -16.67 -3.65
C ARG A 225 -1.30 -16.51 -3.90
N THR A 226 -0.57 -15.96 -2.94
CA THR A 226 0.89 -15.81 -3.01
C THR A 226 1.59 -17.18 -3.00
N MET A 227 1.15 -18.10 -2.14
CA MET A 227 1.70 -19.46 -2.08
C MET A 227 1.42 -20.26 -3.35
N ILE A 228 0.24 -20.10 -3.97
CA ILE A 228 -0.05 -20.69 -5.28
C ILE A 228 0.94 -20.17 -6.32
N ALA A 229 1.11 -18.85 -6.42
CA ALA A 229 2.01 -18.23 -7.40
C ALA A 229 3.48 -18.69 -7.22
N ILE A 230 3.92 -18.85 -5.98
CA ILE A 230 5.25 -19.41 -5.68
C ILE A 230 5.33 -20.88 -6.10
N LYS A 231 4.31 -21.69 -5.79
CA LYS A 231 4.28 -23.13 -6.13
C LYS A 231 4.21 -23.36 -7.64
N SER A 232 3.41 -22.57 -8.36
CA SER A 232 3.26 -22.69 -9.81
C SER A 232 4.53 -22.35 -10.58
N GLY A 233 5.47 -21.64 -9.95
CA GLY A 233 6.81 -21.38 -10.51
C GLY A 233 7.69 -22.62 -10.71
N GLY A 234 7.29 -23.79 -10.20
CA GLY A 234 7.88 -25.11 -10.50
C GLY A 234 9.29 -25.37 -9.93
N LYS A 235 9.99 -24.33 -9.45
CA LYS A 235 11.38 -24.39 -8.98
C LYS A 235 11.53 -24.46 -7.46
N MET A 236 10.42 -24.53 -6.73
CA MET A 236 10.43 -24.40 -5.27
C MET A 236 10.57 -25.78 -4.59
N PRO A 237 11.63 -26.02 -3.78
CA PRO A 237 11.75 -27.22 -2.98
C PRO A 237 10.55 -27.41 -2.03
N SER A 238 10.00 -28.62 -1.98
CA SER A 238 8.80 -28.94 -1.17
C SER A 238 8.98 -28.66 0.32
N HIS A 239 10.20 -28.83 0.86
CA HIS A 239 10.47 -28.55 2.27
C HIS A 239 10.33 -27.05 2.61
N LEU A 240 10.68 -26.14 1.70
CA LEU A 240 10.51 -24.70 1.92
C LEU A 240 9.04 -24.28 1.91
N ILE A 241 8.22 -24.91 1.06
CA ILE A 241 6.76 -24.74 1.10
C ILE A 241 6.21 -25.23 2.44
N GLY A 242 6.62 -26.42 2.88
CA GLY A 242 6.22 -26.98 4.16
C GLY A 242 6.59 -26.08 5.35
N ASP A 243 7.82 -25.54 5.35
CA ASP A 243 8.28 -24.61 6.37
C ASP A 243 7.47 -23.31 6.38
N ALA A 244 7.18 -22.74 5.21
CA ALA A 244 6.35 -21.54 5.11
C ALA A 244 4.94 -21.76 5.64
N LEU A 245 4.32 -22.90 5.33
CA LEU A 245 3.01 -23.28 5.86
C LEU A 245 3.05 -23.48 7.38
N LYS A 246 4.11 -24.11 7.90
CA LYS A 246 4.30 -24.30 9.35
C LYS A 246 4.46 -22.97 10.07
N ILE A 247 5.20 -22.03 9.51
CA ILE A 247 5.36 -20.66 10.05
C ILE A 247 4.01 -19.95 10.07
N TYR A 248 3.24 -19.99 8.97
CA TYR A 248 1.92 -19.39 8.89
C TYR A 248 0.96 -19.96 9.94
N ALA A 249 0.86 -21.29 10.00
CA ALA A 249 0.01 -21.97 10.96
C ALA A 249 0.42 -21.65 12.41
N SER A 250 1.72 -21.63 12.72
CA SER A 250 2.20 -21.29 14.07
C SER A 250 1.83 -19.87 14.49
N LYS A 251 1.77 -18.93 13.52
CA LYS A 251 1.43 -17.52 13.76
C LYS A 251 -0.07 -17.31 13.95
N TRP A 252 -0.89 -17.93 13.10
CA TRP A 252 -2.33 -17.68 13.06
C TRP A 252 -3.16 -18.72 13.84
N LEU A 253 -2.56 -19.85 14.25
CA LEU A 253 -3.21 -20.94 15.00
C LEU A 253 -2.41 -21.33 16.26
N PRO A 254 -2.18 -20.39 17.21
CA PRO A 254 -1.28 -20.60 18.35
C PRO A 254 -1.69 -21.71 19.33
N ASN A 255 -2.93 -22.21 19.26
CA ASN A 255 -3.48 -23.16 20.23
C ASN A 255 -3.55 -24.62 19.74
N ILE A 256 -3.16 -24.93 18.50
CA ILE A 256 -3.24 -26.31 17.97
C ILE A 256 -2.13 -27.22 18.56
N SER A 257 -1.02 -26.65 19.01
CA SER A 257 0.15 -27.40 19.49
C SER A 257 0.11 -27.76 20.98
N LYS A 258 -0.84 -27.25 21.77
CA LYS A 258 -0.91 -27.51 23.23
C LYS A 258 -1.75 -28.73 23.61
N ASN A 259 -2.65 -29.21 22.75
CA ASN A 259 -3.57 -30.29 23.11
C ASN A 259 -3.05 -31.71 22.80
N GLY A 260 -1.80 -31.86 22.34
CA GLY A 260 -1.24 -33.15 21.92
C GLY A 260 -0.33 -33.86 22.94
N ARG A 261 -0.16 -33.33 24.16
CA ARG A 261 0.82 -33.86 25.14
C ARG A 261 0.25 -34.31 26.49
N ASP A 262 -1.07 -34.26 26.70
CA ASP A 262 -1.67 -34.65 28.00
C ASP A 262 -2.35 -36.02 28.02
N HIS A 263 -2.06 -36.91 27.06
CA HIS A 263 -2.45 -38.32 27.15
C HIS A 263 -1.24 -39.23 27.00
N LYS A 264 -0.39 -39.29 28.03
CA LYS A 264 0.40 -40.48 28.40
C LYS A 264 1.11 -40.25 29.74
N GLN A 265 0.39 -40.44 30.84
CA GLN A 265 0.93 -41.02 32.07
C GLN A 265 -0.20 -41.28 33.07
N GLY A 266 -0.31 -42.54 33.51
CA GLY A 266 -1.14 -42.94 34.64
C GLY A 266 -2.01 -44.16 34.34
N SER A 267 -1.47 -45.36 34.54
CA SER A 267 -2.09 -46.49 35.27
C SER A 267 -1.44 -47.82 34.87
N ILE A 268 -0.46 -48.27 35.65
CA ILE A 268 -0.41 -49.62 36.24
C ILE A 268 0.08 -49.42 37.68
#